data_AF-A0A931ABL5-F1
#
_entry.id   AF-A0A931ABL5-F1
#
_cell.length_a   1.000
_cell.length_b   1.000
_cell.length_c   1.000
_cell.angle_alpha   90.00
_cell.angle_beta   90.00
_cell.angle_gamma   90.00
#
_symmetry.space_group_name_H-M   'P 1'
#
loop_
_entity.id
_entity.type
_entity.pdbx_description
1 polymer ?
#
loop_
_entity_poly.entity_id
_entity_poly.type
_entity_poly.pdbx_seq_one_letter_code
_entity_poly.pdbx_strand_id
1 'polypeptide(L)' 'MSGSPAHPRTSPEELVRAKRARPSEPLDDLAAPDIFENDEEMEEFLAFAYAERHAHLG' A
#
# COMPACT_ATOMS: atom_id res chain seq x y z
N MET A 1 -0.13 -19.55 -21.83
CA MET A 1 1.01 -19.62 -20.91
C MET A 1 1.09 -18.28 -20.19
N SER A 2 0.50 -18.16 -18.99
CA SER A 2 0.59 -16.92 -18.22
C SER A 2 1.90 -16.95 -17.45
N GLY A 3 2.91 -16.25 -17.94
CA GLY A 3 4.17 -16.08 -17.21
C GLY A 3 3.89 -15.18 -16.01
N SER A 4 4.04 -15.73 -14.79
CA SER A 4 4.05 -14.92 -13.58
C SER A 4 5.03 -13.76 -13.79
N PRO A 5 4.66 -12.49 -13.51
CA PRO A 5 5.62 -11.40 -13.65
C PRO A 5 6.83 -11.76 -12.82
N ALA A 6 7.99 -11.82 -13.47
CA ALA A 6 9.25 -12.08 -12.78
C ALA A 6 9.46 -10.92 -11.81
N HIS A 7 9.05 -11.10 -10.56
CA HIS A 7 9.40 -10.14 -9.52
C HIS A 7 10.92 -10.09 -9.49
N PRO A 8 11.54 -8.94 -9.85
CA PRO A 8 12.98 -8.86 -9.73
C PRO A 8 13.32 -9.18 -8.27
N ARG A 9 14.17 -10.20 -8.08
CA ARG A 9 14.60 -10.67 -6.77
C ARG A 9 15.62 -9.68 -6.21
N THR A 10 15.19 -8.45 -6.03
CA THR A 10 15.97 -7.34 -5.51
C THR A 10 16.06 -7.49 -4.00
N SER A 11 17.25 -7.33 -3.42
CA SER A 11 17.38 -7.38 -1.97
C SER A 11 16.64 -6.20 -1.31
N PRO A 12 16.22 -6.30 -0.05
CA PRO A 12 15.66 -5.16 0.67
C PRO A 12 16.57 -3.93 0.65
N GLU A 13 17.89 -4.10 0.78
CA GLU A 13 18.87 -3.01 0.75
C GLU A 13 18.95 -2.34 -0.62
N GLU A 14 18.89 -3.14 -1.70
CA GLU A 14 18.84 -2.65 -3.07
C GLU A 14 17.55 -1.86 -3.33
N LEU A 15 16.41 -2.32 -2.79
CA LEU A 15 15.14 -1.61 -2.89
C LEU A 15 15.17 -0.27 -2.14
N VAL A 16 15.72 -0.24 -0.93
CA VAL A 16 15.87 1.00 -0.14
C VAL A 16 16.74 2.00 -0.89
N ARG A 17 17.87 1.56 -1.45
CA ARG A 17 18.76 2.41 -2.25
C ARG A 17 18.08 2.91 -3.52
N ALA A 18 17.41 2.02 -4.27
CA ALA A 18 16.76 2.36 -5.53
C ALA A 18 15.61 3.35 -5.33
N LYS A 19 14.82 3.17 -4.27
CA LYS A 19 13.69 4.06 -3.93
C LYS A 19 14.10 5.28 -3.13
N ARG A 20 15.38 5.40 -2.75
CA ARG A 20 15.90 6.40 -1.79
C ARG A 20 15.02 6.47 -0.54
N ALA A 21 14.56 5.30 -0.10
CA ALA A 21 13.60 5.19 0.98
C ALA A 21 14.24 5.71 2.27
N ARG A 22 13.49 6.52 3.00
CA ARG A 22 13.84 6.94 4.36
C ARG A 22 13.02 6.13 5.35
N PRO A 23 13.48 5.97 6.60
CA PRO A 23 12.65 5.48 7.68
C PRO A 23 11.33 6.27 7.71
N SER A 24 10.21 5.58 7.82
CA SER A 24 8.93 6.23 8.07
C SER A 24 8.95 6.89 9.44
N GLU A 25 8.05 7.86 9.63
CA GLU A 25 7.73 8.34 10.97
C GLU A 25 7.22 7.17 11.84
N PRO A 26 7.38 7.24 13.17
CA PRO A 26 6.78 6.29 14.10
C PRO A 26 5.29 6.10 13.81
N LEU A 27 4.80 4.88 13.99
CA LEU A 27 3.41 4.57 13.67
C LEU A 27 2.42 5.45 14.45
N ASP A 28 2.77 5.78 15.70
CA ASP A 28 1.96 6.65 16.56
C ASP A 28 1.82 8.07 16.00
N ASP A 29 2.84 8.56 15.28
CA ASP A 29 2.82 9.88 14.64
C ASP A 29 2.06 9.85 13.30
N LEU A 30 1.90 8.67 12.71
CA LEU A 30 1.14 8.44 11.47
C LEU A 30 -0.36 8.16 11.73
N ALA A 31 -0.74 7.89 12.98
CA ALA A 31 -2.11 7.71 13.35
C ALA A 31 -2.86 9.04 13.19
N ALA A 32 -3.85 9.07 12.31
CA ALA A 32 -4.72 10.21 12.14
C ALA A 32 -6.08 9.83 12.75
N PRO A 33 -6.32 10.19 14.02
CA PRO A 33 -7.61 9.95 14.65
C PRO A 33 -8.71 10.74 13.93
N ASP A 34 -9.94 10.25 14.02
CA ASP A 34 -11.12 10.93 13.49
C ASP A 34 -11.12 11.13 11.96
N ILE A 35 -10.35 10.31 11.21
CA ILE A 35 -10.45 10.29 9.74
C ILE A 35 -11.83 9.81 9.29
N PHE A 36 -12.32 8.75 9.93
CA PHE A 36 -13.60 8.13 9.63
C PHE A 36 -14.56 8.40 10.79
N GLU A 37 -15.79 8.75 10.47
CA GLU A 37 -16.85 9.02 11.43
C GLU A 37 -17.30 7.73 12.14
N ASN A 38 -17.15 6.58 11.47
CA ASN A 38 -17.50 5.26 11.98
C ASN A 38 -16.81 4.13 11.18
N ASP A 39 -16.94 2.90 11.66
CA ASP A 39 -16.36 1.71 11.02
C ASP A 39 -16.98 1.40 9.65
N GLU A 40 -18.26 1.73 9.43
CA GLU A 40 -18.96 1.47 8.15
C GLU A 40 -18.36 2.33 7.02
N GLU A 41 -18.06 3.60 7.28
CA GLU A 41 -17.36 4.49 6.33
C GLU A 41 -15.95 3.96 5.99
N MET A 42 -15.23 3.46 7.00
CA MET A 42 -13.92 2.83 6.80
C MET A 42 -14.04 1.58 5.91
N GLU A 43 -15.04 0.72 6.13
CA GLU A 43 -15.30 -0.46 5.31
C GLU A 43 -15.64 -0.08 3.85
N GLU A 44 -16.46 0.96 3.64
CA GLU A 44 -16.78 1.47 2.30
C GLU A 44 -15.51 1.96 1.57
N PHE A 45 -14.67 2.74 2.25
CA PHE A 45 -13.40 3.21 1.70
C PHE A 45 -12.49 2.03 1.29
N LEU A 46 -12.39 1.01 2.13
CA LEU A 46 -11.58 -0.18 1.83
C LEU A 46 -12.12 -0.95 0.61
N ALA A 47 -13.44 -1.11 0.51
CA ALA A 47 -14.07 -1.74 -0.64
C ALA A 47 -13.79 -0.96 -1.94
N PHE A 48 -13.91 0.37 -1.90
CA PHE A 48 -13.58 1.25 -3.01
C PHE A 48 -12.11 1.13 -3.43
N ALA A 49 -11.17 1.28 -2.49
CA ALA A 49 -9.73 1.21 -2.77
C ALA A 49 -9.32 -0.16 -3.33
N TYR A 50 -9.95 -1.24 -2.83
CA TYR A 50 -9.74 -2.58 -3.36
C TYR A 50 -10.22 -2.70 -4.81
N ALA A 51 -11.42 -2.20 -5.11
CA ALA A 51 -11.98 -2.24 -6.46
C ALA A 51 -11.12 -1.44 -7.46
N GLU A 52 -10.72 -0.21 -7.11
CA GLU A 52 -9.84 0.63 -7.93
C GLU A 52 -8.50 -0.04 -8.22
N ARG A 53 -7.87 -0.63 -7.19
CA ARG A 53 -6.61 -1.35 -7.36
C ARG A 53 -6.77 -2.53 -8.32
N HIS A 54 -7.88 -3.25 -8.28
CA HIS A 54 -8.12 -4.38 -9.17
C HIS A 54 -8.50 -3.94 -10.59
N ALA A 55 -9.18 -2.81 -10.76
CA ALA A 55 -9.52 -2.26 -12.06
C ALA A 55 -8.26 -1.85 -12.86
N HIS A 56 -7.22 -1.36 -12.18
CA HIS A 56 -5.95 -0.95 -12.79
C HIS A 56 -4.91 -2.07 -12.96
N LEU A 57 -5.26 -3.31 -12.60
CA LEU A 57 -4.40 -4.49 -12.75
C LEU A 57 -4.81 -5.38 -13.94
N GLY A 58 -5.73 -4.90 -14.78
CA GLY A 58 -6.19 -5.55 -16.02
C GLY A 58 -5.38 -5.19 -17.25
#